data_AF-A0ABD1F7U1-F1
#
_entry.id   AF-A0ABD1F7U1-F1
#
_cell.length_a   1.000
_cell.length_b   1.000
_cell.length_c   1.000
_cell.angle_alpha   90.00
_cell.angle_beta   90.00
_cell.angle_gamma   90.00
#
_symmetry.space_group_name_H-M   'P 1'
#
loop_
_entity.id
_entity.type
_entity.pdbx_description
1 polymer ?
#
loop_
_entity_poly.entity_id
_entity_poly.type
_entity_poly.pdbx_seq_one_letter_code
_entity_poly.pdbx_strand_id
1 'polypeptide(L)'
;MWFLMLPLAILTTVADAIPCEEARLKCAYREGCGTALQHYLLDCSGVLQGPHKHYCPQICEYSLIALVSTEEGKALMECECSDPYCQDQKQRTEICKPNVMKIIHEPVVPCRIAQWICNADVQCLTAFDYYQRNCKAMFHGKKCTPKCHNSISILRRQEKAQKLKMCKCDGTEDYNCHGIQRNMDKLCFHNHHYNVTRPKVHVHSDETPQVTLVTSSCKRSIVPSWTISVSLFATLIRNYLGG
;
A
#
# COMPACT_ATOMS: atom_id res chain seq x y z
N MET A 1 8.73 -55.45 23.72
CA MET A 1 9.73 -54.75 22.88
C MET A 1 9.11 -54.54 21.51
N TRP A 2 9.28 -53.33 20.94
CA TRP A 2 8.95 -52.88 19.57
C TRP A 2 7.73 -51.97 19.44
N PHE A 3 7.98 -50.66 19.56
CA PHE A 3 7.12 -49.61 19.02
C PHE A 3 7.48 -49.37 17.54
N LEU A 4 6.46 -49.35 16.68
CA LEU A 4 6.52 -49.06 15.26
C LEU A 4 6.96 -47.60 15.03
N MET A 5 8.15 -47.40 14.47
CA MET A 5 8.59 -46.12 13.91
C MET A 5 8.08 -46.00 12.47
N LEU A 6 7.06 -45.18 12.26
CA LEU A 6 6.63 -44.76 10.91
C LEU A 6 7.58 -43.63 10.43
N PRO A 7 8.19 -43.73 9.23
CA PRO A 7 9.05 -42.66 8.74
C PRO A 7 8.17 -41.51 8.21
N LEU A 8 8.31 -40.32 8.79
CA LEU A 8 7.78 -39.08 8.23
C LEU A 8 8.57 -38.77 6.94
N ALA A 9 7.98 -39.08 5.78
CA ALA A 9 8.49 -38.62 4.50
C ALA A 9 8.27 -37.10 4.42
N ILE A 10 9.33 -36.33 4.59
CA ILE A 10 9.33 -34.88 4.38
C ILE A 10 9.25 -34.65 2.87
N LEU A 11 8.05 -34.35 2.36
CA LEU A 11 7.85 -33.83 1.01
C LEU A 11 8.44 -32.41 0.97
N THR A 12 9.66 -32.30 0.46
CA THR A 12 10.22 -31.01 0.01
C THR A 12 9.46 -30.59 -1.24
N THR A 13 8.49 -29.70 -1.09
CA THR A 13 7.85 -29.04 -2.24
C THR A 13 8.92 -28.18 -2.91
N VAL A 14 9.43 -28.63 -4.05
CA VAL A 14 10.18 -27.77 -4.96
C VAL A 14 9.13 -26.83 -5.55
N ALA A 15 9.11 -25.59 -5.08
CA ALA A 15 8.31 -24.56 -5.76
C ALA A 15 9.01 -24.31 -7.11
N ASP A 16 8.43 -24.80 -8.20
CA ASP A 16 8.86 -24.43 -9.55
C ASP A 16 8.81 -22.89 -9.64
N ALA A 17 9.94 -22.28 -10.00
CA ALA A 17 10.00 -20.84 -10.11
C ALA A 17 9.17 -20.37 -11.31
N ILE A 18 8.48 -19.25 -11.16
CA ILE A 18 7.59 -18.74 -12.21
C ILE A 18 8.41 -18.20 -13.40
N PRO A 19 7.94 -18.38 -14.65
CA PRO A 19 8.56 -17.74 -15.81
C PRO A 19 8.52 -16.21 -15.69
N CYS A 20 9.58 -15.53 -16.14
CA CYS A 20 9.69 -14.08 -16.01
C CYS A 20 8.59 -13.29 -16.72
N GLU A 21 8.11 -13.77 -17.87
CA GLU A 21 7.00 -13.11 -18.58
C GLU A 21 5.70 -13.18 -17.77
N GLU A 22 5.43 -14.33 -17.13
CA GLU A 22 4.27 -14.48 -16.24
C GLU A 22 4.41 -13.60 -14.99
N ALA A 23 5.58 -13.58 -14.37
CA ALA A 23 5.88 -12.73 -13.21
C ALA A 23 5.65 -11.25 -13.53
N ARG A 24 6.11 -10.82 -14.71
CA ARG A 24 5.97 -9.45 -15.20
C ARG A 24 4.50 -9.08 -15.40
N LEU A 25 3.71 -9.96 -16.02
CA LEU A 25 2.27 -9.75 -16.19
C LEU A 25 1.55 -9.65 -14.84
N LYS A 26 1.82 -10.57 -13.90
CA LYS A 26 1.24 -10.53 -12.55
C LYS A 26 1.54 -9.20 -11.84
N CYS A 27 2.78 -8.72 -11.91
CA CYS A 27 3.14 -7.42 -11.37
C CYS A 27 2.42 -6.27 -12.08
N ALA A 28 2.41 -6.26 -13.42
CA ALA A 28 1.78 -5.21 -14.22
C ALA A 28 0.28 -5.03 -13.94
N TYR A 29 -0.45 -6.12 -13.67
CA TYR A 29 -1.88 -6.08 -13.36
C TYR A 29 -2.21 -5.64 -11.93
N ARG A 30 -1.22 -5.57 -11.03
CA ARG A 30 -1.39 -5.02 -9.69
C ARG A 30 -1.09 -3.54 -9.73
N GLU A 31 -2.00 -2.69 -9.27
CA GLU A 31 -1.83 -1.22 -9.36
C GLU A 31 -0.51 -0.72 -8.72
N GLY A 32 -0.19 -1.19 -7.52
CA GLY A 32 1.06 -0.83 -6.83
C GLY A 32 2.33 -1.36 -7.52
N CYS A 33 2.39 -2.68 -7.78
CA CYS A 33 3.54 -3.29 -8.44
C CYS A 33 3.70 -2.80 -9.89
N GLY A 34 2.60 -2.65 -10.63
CA GLY A 34 2.60 -2.19 -12.01
C GLY A 34 3.13 -0.76 -12.15
N THR A 35 2.79 0.12 -11.21
CA THR A 35 3.39 1.46 -11.14
C THR A 35 4.90 1.37 -10.86
N ALA A 36 5.31 0.57 -9.86
CA ALA A 36 6.72 0.36 -9.55
C ALA A 36 7.50 -0.27 -10.73
N LEU A 37 6.86 -1.17 -11.48
CA LEU A 37 7.41 -1.81 -12.68
C LEU A 37 7.64 -0.80 -13.80
N GLN A 38 6.69 0.11 -14.02
CA GLN A 38 6.87 1.20 -15.00
C GLN A 38 8.06 2.09 -14.62
N HIS A 39 8.16 2.48 -13.35
CA HIS A 39 9.32 3.23 -12.85
C HIS A 39 10.62 2.48 -13.05
N TYR A 40 10.68 1.20 -12.71
CA TYR A 40 11.85 0.36 -12.95
C TYR A 40 12.26 0.36 -14.44
N LEU A 41 11.32 0.12 -15.37
CA LEU A 41 11.62 0.09 -16.80
C LEU A 41 12.14 1.44 -17.33
N LEU A 42 11.62 2.56 -16.81
CA LEU A 42 12.02 3.90 -17.21
C LEU A 42 13.36 4.32 -16.56
N ASP A 43 13.45 4.24 -15.24
CA ASP A 43 14.56 4.75 -14.44
C ASP A 43 15.82 3.87 -14.55
N CYS A 44 15.63 2.58 -14.83
CA CYS A 44 16.73 1.65 -15.12
C CYS A 44 17.01 1.46 -16.62
N SER A 45 16.32 2.17 -17.53
CA SER A 45 16.50 2.01 -18.98
C SER A 45 17.96 2.01 -19.44
N GLY A 46 18.80 2.90 -18.88
CA GLY A 46 20.22 2.94 -19.18
C GLY A 46 21.04 1.76 -18.65
N VAL A 47 20.57 1.07 -17.61
CA VAL A 47 21.16 -0.20 -17.12
C VAL A 47 20.68 -1.37 -17.98
N LEU A 48 19.40 -1.36 -18.33
CA LEU A 48 18.71 -2.41 -19.09
C LEU A 48 19.18 -2.47 -20.55
N GLN A 49 19.13 -1.36 -21.27
CA GLN A 49 19.32 -1.34 -22.73
C GLN A 49 20.66 -0.72 -23.17
N GLY A 50 21.37 -0.05 -22.26
CA GLY A 50 22.60 0.67 -22.55
C GLY A 50 23.87 -0.20 -22.52
N PRO A 51 25.05 0.42 -22.69
CA PRO A 51 26.33 -0.24 -22.41
C PRO A 51 26.37 -0.78 -20.98
N HIS A 52 27.10 -1.87 -20.75
CA HIS A 52 27.26 -2.42 -19.41
C HIS A 52 27.79 -1.35 -18.46
N LYS A 53 27.03 -1.08 -17.38
CA LYS A 53 27.42 -0.15 -16.34
C LYS A 53 28.15 -0.88 -15.22
N HIS A 54 29.12 -0.21 -14.61
CA HIS A 54 29.83 -0.72 -13.43
C HIS A 54 29.28 -0.18 -12.10
N TYR A 55 28.26 0.68 -12.16
CA TYR A 55 27.60 1.24 -10.99
C TYR A 55 26.09 1.34 -11.24
N CYS A 56 25.30 1.18 -10.17
CA CYS A 56 23.87 1.38 -10.22
C CYS A 56 23.53 2.88 -10.12
N PRO A 57 22.80 3.48 -11.07
CA PRO A 57 22.28 4.83 -10.91
C PRO A 57 21.30 4.90 -9.72
N GLN A 58 21.40 5.95 -8.92
CA GLN A 58 20.59 6.13 -7.71
C GLN A 58 19.07 6.05 -7.98
N ILE A 59 18.59 6.63 -9.09
CA ILE A 59 17.18 6.58 -9.44
C ILE A 59 16.72 5.16 -9.79
N CYS A 60 17.56 4.38 -10.48
CA CYS A 60 17.28 2.97 -10.77
C CYS A 60 17.26 2.14 -9.47
N GLU A 61 18.18 2.43 -8.54
CA GLU A 61 18.21 1.77 -7.22
C GLU A 61 16.89 2.00 -6.46
N TYR A 62 16.37 3.23 -6.45
CA TYR A 62 15.11 3.58 -5.79
C TYR A 62 13.90 2.88 -6.42
N SER A 63 13.81 2.88 -7.74
CA SER A 63 12.73 2.21 -8.47
C SER A 63 12.79 0.69 -8.30
N LEU A 64 14.00 0.12 -8.20
CA LEU A 64 14.18 -1.29 -7.92
C LEU A 64 13.79 -1.63 -6.47
N ILE A 65 14.16 -0.80 -5.47
CA ILE A 65 13.71 -0.94 -4.08
C ILE A 65 12.18 -0.89 -4.00
N ALA A 66 11.53 0.04 -4.70
CA ALA A 66 10.08 0.13 -4.76
C ALA A 66 9.48 -1.15 -5.33
N LEU A 67 10.01 -1.63 -6.46
CA LEU A 67 9.54 -2.85 -7.12
C LEU A 67 9.62 -4.07 -6.18
N VAL A 68 10.79 -4.36 -5.62
CA VAL A 68 10.99 -5.52 -4.74
C VAL A 68 10.44 -5.33 -3.32
N SER A 69 9.83 -4.18 -3.02
CA SER A 69 9.05 -4.01 -1.80
C SER A 69 7.65 -4.65 -1.89
N THR A 70 7.23 -5.01 -3.11
CA THR A 70 6.01 -5.77 -3.41
C THR A 70 6.31 -7.25 -3.56
N GLU A 71 5.34 -8.13 -3.30
CA GLU A 71 5.55 -9.58 -3.43
C GLU A 71 5.68 -10.00 -4.90
N GLU A 72 4.87 -9.43 -5.79
CA GLU A 72 4.95 -9.69 -7.23
C GLU A 72 6.28 -9.19 -7.83
N GLY A 73 6.80 -8.05 -7.35
CA GLY A 73 8.08 -7.51 -7.79
C GLY A 73 9.27 -8.35 -7.34
N LYS A 74 9.24 -8.92 -6.12
CA LYS A 74 10.24 -9.92 -5.69
C LYS A 74 10.22 -11.15 -6.59
N ALA A 75 9.03 -11.69 -6.85
CA ALA A 75 8.85 -12.85 -7.72
C ALA A 75 9.37 -12.57 -9.15
N LEU A 76 9.18 -11.34 -9.66
CA LEU A 76 9.77 -10.89 -10.93
C LEU A 76 11.30 -10.79 -10.89
N MET A 77 11.91 -10.46 -9.76
CA MET A 77 13.38 -10.44 -9.67
C MET A 77 14.00 -11.83 -9.50
N GLU A 78 13.20 -12.80 -9.06
CA GLU A 78 13.62 -14.18 -8.81
C GLU A 78 13.24 -15.17 -9.93
N CYS A 79 12.33 -14.78 -10.82
CA CYS A 79 11.78 -15.59 -11.92
C CYS A 79 12.81 -16.29 -12.83
N GLU A 80 12.36 -17.31 -13.55
CA GLU A 80 13.18 -18.04 -14.52
C GLU A 80 13.03 -17.48 -15.95
N CYS A 81 14.17 -17.25 -16.60
CA CYS A 81 14.23 -16.73 -17.96
C CYS A 81 14.16 -17.85 -19.00
N SER A 82 13.31 -17.66 -20.01
CA SER A 82 13.15 -18.58 -21.15
C SER A 82 14.12 -18.35 -22.31
N ASP A 83 14.75 -17.17 -22.38
CA ASP A 83 15.57 -16.74 -23.51
C ASP A 83 16.81 -15.92 -23.08
N PRO A 84 17.84 -15.81 -23.94
CA PRO A 84 19.07 -15.09 -23.62
C PRO A 84 18.88 -13.58 -23.38
N TYR A 85 17.85 -12.97 -23.97
CA TYR A 85 17.59 -11.55 -23.77
C TYR A 85 17.10 -11.28 -22.34
N CYS A 86 16.17 -12.09 -21.84
CA CYS A 86 15.76 -12.07 -20.44
C CYS A 86 16.94 -12.26 -19.49
N GLN A 87 17.82 -13.22 -19.78
CA GLN A 87 19.01 -13.50 -18.96
C GLN A 87 19.96 -12.31 -18.91
N ASP A 88 20.23 -11.68 -20.05
CA ASP A 88 21.08 -10.50 -20.15
C ASP A 88 20.49 -9.32 -19.36
N GLN A 89 19.17 -9.05 -19.48
CA GLN A 89 18.50 -8.02 -18.69
C GLN A 89 18.60 -8.27 -17.17
N LYS A 90 18.37 -9.53 -16.74
CA LYS A 90 18.51 -9.93 -15.33
C LYS A 90 19.95 -9.72 -14.86
N GLN A 91 20.94 -10.18 -15.63
CA GLN A 91 22.36 -10.03 -15.32
C GLN A 91 22.79 -8.56 -15.20
N ARG A 92 22.32 -7.68 -16.09
CA ARG A 92 22.65 -6.24 -16.04
C ARG A 92 22.20 -5.57 -14.76
N THR A 93 21.10 -6.01 -14.17
CA THR A 93 20.57 -5.43 -12.92
C THR A 93 21.24 -5.97 -11.65
N GLU A 94 22.07 -7.01 -11.75
CA GLU A 94 22.83 -7.56 -10.61
C GLU A 94 23.73 -6.50 -9.94
N ILE A 95 24.20 -5.50 -10.69
CA ILE A 95 25.01 -4.39 -10.17
C ILE A 95 24.28 -3.58 -9.08
N CYS A 96 22.95 -3.60 -9.09
CA CYS A 96 22.10 -2.87 -8.13
C CYS A 96 21.77 -3.72 -6.90
N LYS A 97 21.76 -5.05 -7.00
CA LYS A 97 21.24 -5.93 -5.93
C LYS A 97 21.88 -5.75 -4.57
N PRO A 98 23.23 -5.60 -4.42
CA PRO A 98 23.84 -5.47 -3.10
C PRO A 98 23.29 -4.27 -2.31
N ASN A 99 23.15 -3.11 -2.97
CA ASN A 99 22.63 -1.90 -2.34
C ASN A 99 21.13 -2.01 -2.04
N VAL A 100 20.35 -2.51 -3.01
CA VAL A 100 18.91 -2.72 -2.86
C VAL A 100 18.61 -3.62 -1.67
N MET A 101 19.28 -4.77 -1.57
CA MET A 101 19.10 -5.71 -0.46
C MET A 101 19.52 -5.09 0.88
N LYS A 102 20.62 -4.33 0.91
CA LYS A 102 21.02 -3.62 2.13
C LYS A 102 19.93 -2.66 2.62
N ILE A 103 19.36 -1.85 1.72
CA ILE A 103 18.35 -0.83 2.07
C ILE A 103 17.01 -1.44 2.48
N ILE A 104 16.61 -2.55 1.88
CA ILE A 104 15.36 -3.24 2.23
C ILE A 104 15.41 -3.74 3.66
N HIS A 105 16.54 -4.34 4.07
CA HIS A 105 16.71 -4.87 5.43
C HIS A 105 17.03 -3.79 6.47
N GLU A 106 17.45 -2.59 6.04
CA GLU A 106 17.73 -1.48 6.95
C GLU A 106 16.41 -0.97 7.60
N PRO A 107 16.31 -0.91 8.93
CA PRO A 107 15.10 -0.39 9.58
C PRO A 107 14.86 1.09 9.26
N VAL A 108 15.94 1.89 9.21
CA VAL A 108 15.89 3.34 9.03
C VAL A 108 16.50 3.74 7.70
N VAL A 109 15.67 4.25 6.79
CA VAL A 109 16.08 4.68 5.45
C VAL A 109 15.84 6.18 5.24
N PRO A 110 16.42 6.80 4.20
CA PRO A 110 16.05 8.13 3.76
C PRO A 110 14.54 8.27 3.52
N CYS A 111 13.96 9.43 3.87
CA CYS A 111 12.51 9.64 3.74
C CYS A 111 12.03 9.55 2.29
N ARG A 112 12.86 9.96 1.32
CA ARG A 112 12.59 9.73 -0.10
C ARG A 112 12.40 8.24 -0.41
N ILE A 113 13.29 7.36 0.06
CA ILE A 113 13.17 5.90 -0.17
C ILE A 113 11.95 5.33 0.51
N ALA A 114 11.66 5.77 1.74
CA ALA A 114 10.45 5.35 2.44
C ALA A 114 9.15 5.72 1.68
N GLN A 115 9.13 6.87 0.99
CA GLN A 115 8.02 7.23 0.11
C GLN A 115 7.92 6.30 -1.10
N TRP A 116 9.03 5.98 -1.77
CA TRP A 116 9.06 5.02 -2.87
C TRP A 116 8.47 3.66 -2.48
N ILE A 117 8.83 3.14 -1.31
CA ILE A 117 8.28 1.89 -0.76
C ILE A 117 6.78 2.00 -0.49
N CYS A 118 6.33 3.12 0.08
CA CYS A 118 4.91 3.32 0.35
C CYS A 118 4.09 3.47 -0.94
N ASN A 119 4.63 4.15 -1.95
CA ASN A 119 3.95 4.38 -3.22
C ASN A 119 3.79 3.10 -4.04
N ALA A 120 4.63 2.09 -3.81
CA ALA A 120 4.50 0.77 -4.44
C ALA A 120 3.34 -0.08 -3.85
N ASP A 121 2.68 0.39 -2.78
CA ASP A 121 1.54 -0.27 -2.16
C ASP A 121 0.30 0.64 -2.18
N VAL A 122 -0.82 0.13 -2.70
CA VAL A 122 -2.03 0.93 -2.94
C VAL A 122 -2.63 1.48 -1.64
N GLN A 123 -2.61 0.69 -0.57
CA GLN A 123 -3.17 1.10 0.72
C GLN A 123 -2.31 2.18 1.37
N CYS A 124 -1.00 2.00 1.34
CA CYS A 124 -0.02 2.96 1.82
C CYS A 124 -0.08 4.27 1.03
N LEU A 125 -0.07 4.19 -0.31
CA LEU A 125 -0.21 5.34 -1.20
C LEU A 125 -1.48 6.14 -0.88
N THR A 126 -2.62 5.47 -0.77
CA THR A 126 -3.90 6.13 -0.45
C THR A 126 -3.85 6.83 0.90
N ALA A 127 -3.28 6.18 1.93
CA ALA A 127 -3.10 6.79 3.24
C ALA A 127 -2.13 7.98 3.21
N PHE A 128 -1.06 7.88 2.41
CA PHE A 128 -0.06 8.91 2.24
C PHE A 128 -0.64 10.13 1.53
N ASP A 129 -1.49 9.95 0.52
CA ASP A 129 -2.23 11.03 -0.15
C ASP A 129 -3.18 11.76 0.81
N TYR A 130 -3.85 11.05 1.71
CA TYR A 130 -4.65 11.69 2.76
C TYR A 130 -3.79 12.53 3.70
N TYR A 131 -2.61 12.02 4.09
CA TYR A 131 -1.64 12.77 4.88
C TYR A 131 -1.19 14.04 4.15
N GLN A 132 -0.74 13.94 2.91
CA GLN A 132 -0.28 15.08 2.12
C GLN A 132 -1.38 16.15 1.93
N ARG A 133 -2.62 15.72 1.67
CA ARG A 133 -3.75 16.66 1.47
C ARG A 133 -4.22 17.30 2.78
N ASN A 134 -4.40 16.53 3.85
CA ASN A 134 -5.00 17.01 5.09
C ASN A 134 -4.01 17.72 6.01
N CYS A 135 -2.71 17.49 5.84
CA CYS A 135 -1.67 18.05 6.70
C CYS A 135 -0.93 19.27 6.14
N LYS A 136 -1.37 19.86 5.02
CA LYS A 136 -0.73 21.06 4.44
C LYS A 136 -0.50 22.18 5.47
N ALA A 137 -1.46 22.46 6.35
CA ALA A 137 -1.29 23.48 7.39
C ALA A 137 -0.22 23.11 8.43
N MET A 138 -0.06 21.82 8.74
CA MET A 138 0.99 21.32 9.62
C MET A 138 2.36 21.46 8.95
N PHE A 139 2.47 21.14 7.64
CA PHE A 139 3.74 21.26 6.90
C PHE A 139 4.30 22.69 6.96
N HIS A 140 3.42 23.70 6.92
CA HIS A 140 3.78 25.12 7.04
C HIS A 140 3.90 25.62 8.50
N GLY A 141 3.89 24.72 9.49
CA GLY A 141 4.10 25.08 10.90
C GLY A 141 2.92 25.77 11.58
N LYS A 142 1.71 25.71 11.02
CA LYS A 142 0.53 26.45 11.55
C LYS A 142 -0.20 25.67 12.65
N LYS A 143 -0.81 24.53 12.32
CA LYS A 143 -1.58 23.71 13.27
C LYS A 143 -1.71 22.26 12.80
N CYS A 144 -1.84 21.35 13.75
CA CYS A 144 -2.29 19.98 13.50
C CYS A 144 -3.82 19.92 13.61
N THR A 145 -4.52 19.76 12.48
CA THR A 145 -5.98 19.63 12.49
C THR A 145 -6.41 18.22 12.90
N PRO A 146 -7.65 18.01 13.40
CA PRO A 146 -8.15 16.66 13.67
C PRO A 146 -8.10 15.75 12.43
N LYS A 147 -8.38 16.30 11.24
CA LYS A 147 -8.25 15.58 9.96
C LYS A 147 -6.80 15.17 9.70
N CYS A 148 -5.84 16.06 9.89
CA CYS A 148 -4.42 15.75 9.74
C CYS A 148 -3.98 14.67 10.75
N HIS A 149 -4.33 14.82 12.03
CA HIS A 149 -4.00 13.84 13.06
C HIS A 149 -4.58 12.45 12.73
N ASN A 150 -5.82 12.39 12.24
CA ASN A 150 -6.43 11.14 11.77
C ASN A 150 -5.66 10.55 10.58
N SER A 151 -5.29 11.37 9.58
CA SER A 151 -4.49 10.89 8.44
C SER A 151 -3.13 10.34 8.85
N ILE A 152 -2.44 10.97 9.83
CA ILE A 152 -1.18 10.45 10.37
C ILE A 152 -1.40 9.10 11.06
N SER A 153 -2.49 8.95 11.82
CA SER A 153 -2.85 7.68 12.48
C SER A 153 -3.11 6.56 11.46
N ILE A 154 -3.87 6.86 10.39
CA ILE A 154 -4.16 5.89 9.31
C ILE A 154 -2.87 5.49 8.59
N LEU A 155 -2.01 6.46 8.25
CA LEU A 155 -0.74 6.20 7.58
C LEU A 155 0.18 5.32 8.44
N ARG A 156 0.32 5.62 9.74
CA ARG A 156 1.20 4.85 10.64
C ARG A 156 0.76 3.40 10.87
N ARG A 157 -0.48 3.03 10.53
CA ARG A 157 -1.00 1.66 10.61
C ARG A 157 -0.64 0.81 9.40
N GLN A 158 -0.23 1.42 8.29
CA GLN A 158 0.15 0.66 7.10
C GLN A 158 1.50 -0.01 7.32
N GLU A 159 1.62 -1.28 6.94
CA GLU A 159 2.87 -2.03 7.08
C GLU A 159 3.98 -1.41 6.24
N LYS A 160 3.68 -1.05 4.99
CA LYS A 160 4.64 -0.40 4.07
C LYS A 160 4.96 1.04 4.46
N ALA A 161 4.24 1.64 5.42
CA ALA A 161 4.55 2.95 5.99
C ALA A 161 5.46 2.89 7.23
N GLN A 162 5.85 1.71 7.73
CA GLN A 162 6.70 1.64 8.92
C GLN A 162 8.04 2.37 8.72
N LYS A 163 8.63 2.28 7.53
CA LYS A 163 9.84 3.04 7.17
C LYS A 163 9.59 4.55 7.13
N LEU A 164 8.42 5.02 6.69
CA LEU A 164 8.06 6.45 6.70
C LEU A 164 7.99 7.01 8.13
N LYS A 165 7.58 6.20 9.10
CA LYS A 165 7.49 6.63 10.51
C LYS A 165 8.86 6.93 11.11
N MET A 166 9.89 6.21 10.71
CA MET A 166 11.25 6.29 11.30
C MET A 166 12.32 6.82 10.34
N CYS A 167 11.94 7.26 9.15
CA CYS A 167 12.89 7.71 8.14
C CYS A 167 13.70 8.93 8.60
N LYS A 168 14.91 9.06 8.06
CA LYS A 168 15.77 10.23 8.26
C LYS A 168 15.75 11.10 7.02
N CYS A 169 15.67 12.41 7.21
CA CYS A 169 15.88 13.35 6.13
C CYS A 169 17.38 13.42 5.83
N ASP A 170 17.75 13.21 4.57
CA ASP A 170 19.15 13.29 4.12
C ASP A 170 19.44 14.54 3.27
N GLY A 171 18.40 15.36 3.01
CA GLY A 171 18.51 16.58 2.23
C GLY A 171 18.41 16.36 0.73
N THR A 172 18.20 15.11 0.28
CA THR A 172 17.96 14.81 -1.13
C THR A 172 16.51 15.01 -1.53
N GLU A 173 15.60 15.26 -0.57
CA GLU A 173 14.17 15.48 -0.80
C GLU A 173 13.87 16.78 -1.58
N ASP A 174 12.80 16.78 -2.37
CA ASP A 174 12.28 17.96 -3.11
C ASP A 174 11.36 18.84 -2.24
N TYR A 175 11.26 18.51 -0.96
CA TYR A 175 10.44 19.21 0.04
C TYR A 175 11.23 19.43 1.33
N ASN A 176 10.75 20.34 2.18
CA ASN A 176 11.39 20.64 3.48
C ASN A 176 11.14 19.51 4.50
N CYS A 177 11.88 18.41 4.36
CA CYS A 177 11.71 17.21 5.16
C CYS A 177 11.90 17.47 6.67
N HIS A 178 13.01 18.11 7.07
CA HIS A 178 13.27 18.44 8.47
C HIS A 178 12.21 19.38 9.07
N GLY A 179 11.75 20.37 8.31
CA GLY A 179 10.69 21.27 8.72
C GLY A 179 9.38 20.53 8.97
N ILE A 180 8.99 19.62 8.07
CA ILE A 180 7.79 18.79 8.21
C ILE A 180 7.90 17.89 9.45
N GLN A 181 9.00 17.17 9.64
CA GLN A 181 9.19 16.29 10.81
C GLN A 181 9.11 17.10 12.12
N ARG A 182 9.84 18.21 12.21
CA ARG A 182 9.81 19.10 13.38
C ARG A 182 8.42 19.65 13.65
N ASN A 183 7.72 20.09 12.61
CA ASN A 183 6.36 20.64 12.74
C ASN A 183 5.38 19.55 13.17
N MET A 184 5.49 18.35 12.64
CA MET A 184 4.65 17.21 13.03
C MET A 184 4.83 16.88 14.50
N ASP A 185 6.08 16.76 14.96
CA ASP A 185 6.38 16.45 16.36
C ASP A 185 5.87 17.54 17.30
N LYS A 186 6.16 18.81 16.97
CA LYS A 186 5.75 19.97 17.77
C LYS A 186 4.22 20.14 17.83
N LEU A 187 3.54 20.05 16.68
CA LEU A 187 2.14 20.44 16.56
C LEU A 187 1.17 19.28 16.80
N CYS A 188 1.56 18.04 16.47
CA CYS A 188 0.68 16.89 16.57
C CYS A 188 0.95 16.02 17.80
N PHE A 189 2.17 16.01 18.36
CA PHE A 189 2.55 15.07 19.43
C PHE A 189 3.01 15.73 20.73
N HIS A 190 3.59 16.93 20.69
CA HIS A 190 4.08 17.62 21.88
C HIS A 190 3.00 18.29 22.75
N ASN A 191 1.75 18.41 22.28
CA ASN A 191 0.70 19.18 22.97
C ASN A 191 -0.34 18.33 23.74
N HIS A 192 -0.06 17.07 24.05
CA HIS A 192 -1.02 16.19 24.73
C HIS A 192 -1.16 16.37 26.26
N HIS A 193 -0.70 17.48 26.84
CA HIS A 193 -1.00 17.84 28.24
C HIS A 193 -2.11 18.88 28.44
N TYR A 194 -2.89 19.24 27.42
CA TYR A 194 -4.01 20.19 27.60
C TYR A 194 -5.37 19.64 27.16
N ASN A 195 -6.16 19.32 28.20
CA ASN A 195 -7.62 19.32 28.26
C ASN A 195 -8.36 18.51 27.19
N VAL A 196 -8.47 17.19 27.47
CA VAL A 196 -9.74 16.51 27.21
C VAL A 196 -10.78 17.17 28.11
N THR A 197 -11.42 18.23 27.65
CA THR A 197 -12.68 18.67 28.22
C THR A 197 -13.67 17.55 27.91
N ARG A 198 -13.80 16.59 28.83
CA ARG A 198 -14.91 15.66 28.85
C ARG A 198 -16.18 16.51 28.78
N PRO A 199 -17.12 16.25 27.87
CA PRO A 199 -18.44 16.83 28.01
C PRO A 199 -18.96 16.41 29.40
N LYS A 200 -19.27 17.36 30.27
CA LYS A 200 -20.00 17.08 31.51
C LYS A 200 -21.38 16.58 31.09
N VAL A 201 -21.55 15.27 31.08
CA VAL A 201 -22.87 14.65 31.10
C VAL A 201 -23.44 14.97 32.48
N HIS A 202 -24.37 15.93 32.54
CA HIS A 202 -25.19 16.12 33.72
C HIS A 202 -26.14 14.92 33.81
N VAL A 203 -25.79 13.94 34.64
CA VAL A 203 -26.71 12.90 35.07
C VAL A 203 -27.62 13.55 36.11
N HIS A 204 -28.87 13.78 35.73
CA HIS A 204 -29.94 14.09 36.67
C HIS A 204 -30.43 12.75 37.24
N SER A 205 -30.31 12.58 38.55
CA SER A 205 -30.83 11.43 39.28
C SER A 205 -32.29 11.69 39.68
N ASP A 206 -33.06 10.61 39.67
CA ASP A 206 -34.45 10.42 40.10
C ASP A 206 -35.58 11.03 39.25
N GLU A 207 -36.22 10.17 38.45
CA GLU A 207 -37.59 9.72 38.73
C GLU A 207 -37.90 8.46 37.90
N THR A 208 -38.43 7.44 38.56
CA THR A 208 -38.89 6.18 37.93
C THR A 208 -40.07 6.43 36.98
N PRO A 209 -40.03 5.99 35.71
CA PRO A 209 -41.23 5.92 34.87
C PRO A 209 -41.75 4.49 34.73
N GLN A 210 -43.07 4.38 34.84
CA GLN A 210 -43.86 3.17 34.67
C GLN A 210 -43.63 2.50 33.31
N VAL A 211 -43.60 1.16 33.31
CA VAL A 211 -43.57 0.34 32.10
C VAL A 211 -44.97 0.32 31.49
N THR A 212 -45.22 1.19 30.52
CA THR A 212 -46.36 1.06 29.60
C THR A 212 -45.91 0.27 28.38
N LEU A 213 -46.42 -0.96 28.24
CA LEU A 213 -46.22 -1.78 27.05
C LEU A 213 -46.94 -1.11 25.87
N VAL A 214 -46.17 -0.52 24.95
CA VAL A 214 -46.68 -0.09 23.64
C VAL A 214 -46.14 -1.08 22.61
N THR A 215 -47.00 -1.97 22.14
CA THR A 215 -46.71 -2.85 21.00
C THR A 215 -46.71 -2.02 19.72
N SER A 216 -45.52 -1.70 19.18
CA SER A 216 -45.39 -1.10 17.86
C SER A 216 -45.27 -2.20 16.80
N SER A 217 -46.34 -2.34 16.01
CA SER A 217 -46.37 -3.17 14.81
C SER A 217 -45.52 -2.52 13.72
N CYS A 218 -44.27 -2.98 13.56
CA CYS A 218 -43.42 -2.57 12.45
C CYS A 218 -43.81 -3.37 11.20
N LYS A 219 -44.70 -2.81 10.37
CA LYS A 219 -44.97 -3.34 9.03
C LYS A 219 -43.73 -3.17 8.15
N ARG A 220 -42.93 -4.23 8.09
CA ARG A 220 -41.82 -4.38 7.14
C ARG A 220 -42.40 -4.66 5.75
N SER A 221 -42.52 -3.65 4.91
CA SER A 221 -42.88 -3.84 3.50
C SER A 221 -41.65 -4.36 2.76
N ILE A 222 -41.58 -5.69 2.61
CA ILE A 222 -40.62 -6.37 1.74
C ILE A 222 -41.23 -6.30 0.33
N VAL A 223 -40.69 -5.45 -0.53
CA VAL A 223 -41.05 -5.45 -1.95
C VAL A 223 -40.12 -6.47 -2.65
N PRO A 224 -40.65 -7.57 -3.21
CA PRO A 224 -39.82 -8.51 -3.95
C PRO A 224 -39.38 -7.89 -5.29
N SER A 225 -38.06 -7.74 -5.45
CA SER A 225 -37.38 -7.32 -6.67
C SER A 225 -37.43 -8.41 -7.75
N TRP A 226 -38.61 -8.59 -8.37
CA TRP A 226 -38.80 -9.52 -9.51
C TRP A 226 -39.56 -8.88 -10.69
N THR A 227 -39.65 -7.54 -10.76
CA THR A 227 -40.41 -6.85 -11.83
C THR A 227 -39.57 -6.01 -12.79
N ILE A 228 -38.24 -5.94 -12.63
CA ILE A 228 -37.38 -5.16 -13.55
C ILE A 228 -36.90 -5.98 -14.76
N SER A 229 -37.00 -7.31 -14.73
CA SER A 229 -36.50 -8.16 -15.83
C SER A 229 -37.47 -8.40 -16.99
N VAL A 230 -38.75 -7.98 -16.92
CA VAL A 230 -39.73 -8.24 -18.00
C VAL A 230 -39.87 -7.07 -18.99
N SER A 231 -39.45 -5.85 -18.62
CA SER A 231 -39.60 -4.67 -19.49
C SER A 231 -38.46 -4.49 -20.51
N LEU A 232 -37.29 -5.09 -20.28
CA LEU A 232 -36.15 -5.07 -21.22
C LEU A 232 -36.23 -6.16 -22.30
N PHE A 233 -36.89 -7.29 -22.01
CA PHE A 233 -37.09 -8.35 -23.01
C PHE A 233 -38.18 -8.02 -24.04
N ALA A 234 -39.22 -7.27 -23.66
CA ALA A 234 -40.29 -6.88 -24.59
C ALA A 234 -39.87 -5.80 -25.61
N THR A 235 -38.85 -4.99 -25.30
CA THR A 235 -38.32 -3.96 -26.20
C THR A 235 -37.31 -4.51 -27.21
N LEU A 236 -36.55 -5.54 -26.85
CA LEU A 236 -35.61 -6.20 -27.78
C LEU A 236 -36.32 -7.08 -28.83
N ILE A 237 -37.43 -7.75 -28.47
CA ILE A 237 -38.18 -8.58 -29.44
C ILE A 237 -38.93 -7.71 -30.46
N ARG A 238 -39.40 -6.51 -30.07
CA ARG A 238 -40.13 -5.61 -30.98
C ARG A 238 -39.24 -4.98 -32.07
N ASN A 239 -37.94 -4.82 -31.79
CA ASN A 239 -36.97 -4.29 -32.75
C ASN A 239 -36.37 -5.37 -33.68
N TYR A 240 -36.54 -6.66 -33.37
CA TYR A 240 -35.95 -7.75 -34.19
C TYR A 240 -36.95 -8.39 -35.18
N LEU A 241 -38.24 -8.05 -35.11
CA LEU A 241 -39.30 -8.60 -35.97
C LEU A 241 -40.08 -7.52 -36.75
N GLY A 242 -39.56 -6.29 -36.79
CA GLY A 242 -40.18 -5.14 -37.46
C GLY A 242 -39.30 -4.46 -38.52
N GLY A 243 -38.34 -5.20 -39.09
CA GLY A 243 -37.52 -4.79 -40.23
C GLY A 243 -37.49 -5.89 -41.28
#